data_AF-A0A022MBD9-F1
#
_entry.id   AF-A0A022MBD9-F1
#
_cell.length_a   1.000
_cell.length_b   1.000
_cell.length_c   1.000
_cell.angle_alpha   90.00
_cell.angle_beta   90.00
_cell.angle_gamma   90.00
#
_symmetry.space_group_name_H-M   'P 1'
#
loop_
_entity.id
_entity.type
_entity.pdbx_description
1 polymer ?
#
loop_
_entity_poly.entity_id
_entity_poly.type
_entity_poly.pdbx_seq_one_letter_code
_entity_poly.pdbx_strand_id
1 'polypeptide(L)'
;MYTKSCGADNPYQKWQRAVLDGKVLLRNVATRRCLWVNPLKAEDKQLETDPTCANGALWWELVVDGTYRFVDPYSNKALDSNAKGSAYAKGYGSDNPYQQWRPTAATA
;
A
#
# COMPACT_ATOMS: atom_id res chain seq x y z
N MET A 1 2.55 8.39 -5.64
CA MET A 1 3.36 7.15 -5.65
C MET A 1 3.39 6.57 -7.06
N TYR A 2 4.37 5.72 -7.40
CA TYR A 2 4.43 5.05 -8.71
C TYR A 2 4.99 3.63 -8.57
N THR A 3 4.74 2.81 -9.59
CA THR A 3 5.28 1.46 -9.74
C THR A 3 6.37 1.48 -10.82
N LYS A 4 7.33 0.56 -10.69
CA LYS A 4 8.41 0.31 -11.63
C LYS A 4 8.67 -1.18 -11.62
N SER A 5 9.34 -1.71 -12.66
CA SER A 5 9.82 -3.09 -12.71
C SER A 5 10.43 -3.52 -11.37
N CYS A 6 10.16 -4.76 -10.97
CA CYS A 6 10.67 -5.32 -9.73
C CYS A 6 12.20 -5.41 -9.79
N GLY A 7 12.87 -4.86 -8.78
CA GLY A 7 14.32 -4.99 -8.60
C GLY A 7 14.65 -5.26 -7.14
N ALA A 8 15.46 -6.28 -6.87
CA ALA A 8 15.83 -6.67 -5.52
C ALA A 8 16.73 -5.62 -4.81
N ASP A 9 17.42 -4.77 -5.57
CA ASP A 9 18.42 -3.84 -5.03
C ASP A 9 17.90 -2.42 -4.79
N ASN A 10 16.64 -2.14 -5.10
CA ASN A 10 16.07 -0.82 -4.92
C ASN A 10 15.38 -0.68 -3.54
N PRO A 11 15.99 0.02 -2.55
CA PRO A 11 15.40 0.12 -1.22
C PRO A 11 14.10 0.93 -1.19
N TYR A 12 13.80 1.72 -2.23
CA TYR A 12 12.52 2.42 -2.36
C TYR A 12 11.36 1.47 -2.74
N GLN A 13 11.66 0.27 -3.24
CA GLN A 13 10.67 -0.79 -3.52
C GLN A 13 10.56 -1.81 -2.38
N LYS A 14 11.39 -1.69 -1.32
CA LYS A 14 11.33 -2.55 -0.14
C LYS A 14 10.44 -1.93 0.94
N TRP A 15 9.55 -2.74 1.49
CA TRP A 15 8.58 -2.33 2.51
C TRP A 15 8.66 -3.27 3.71
N GLN A 16 8.80 -2.69 4.89
CA GLN A 16 8.64 -3.40 6.16
C GLN A 16 7.16 -3.43 6.51
N ARG A 17 6.64 -4.62 6.73
CA ARG A 17 5.30 -4.86 7.24
C ARG A 17 5.36 -5.02 8.75
N ALA A 18 4.56 -4.25 9.49
CA ALA A 18 4.37 -4.41 10.93
C ALA A 18 2.88 -4.57 11.24
N VAL A 19 2.53 -5.46 12.18
CA VAL A 19 1.14 -5.66 12.62
C VAL A 19 0.90 -4.83 13.87
N LEU A 20 -0.17 -4.03 13.87
CA LEU A 20 -0.61 -3.23 15.00
C LEU A 20 -2.14 -3.32 15.08
N ASP A 21 -2.68 -3.78 16.22
CA ASP A 21 -4.12 -3.83 16.48
C ASP A 21 -4.94 -4.46 15.34
N GLY A 22 -4.50 -5.65 14.88
CA GLY A 22 -5.15 -6.39 13.79
C GLY A 22 -5.04 -5.75 12.40
N LYS A 23 -4.34 -4.62 12.28
CA LYS A 23 -4.06 -3.91 11.02
C LYS A 23 -2.58 -3.98 10.71
N VAL A 24 -2.21 -3.50 9.52
CA VAL A 24 -0.81 -3.47 9.08
C VAL A 24 -0.34 -2.06 8.78
N LEU A 25 0.93 -1.82 9.09
CA LEU A 25 1.69 -0.65 8.69
C LEU A 25 2.69 -1.07 7.62
N LEU A 26 2.76 -0.31 6.53
CA LEU A 26 3.71 -0.52 5.43
C LEU A 26 4.75 0.60 5.43
N ARG A 27 5.93 0.35 6.01
CA ARG A 27 7.01 1.33 6.12
C ARG A 27 8.05 1.15 5.03
N ASN A 28 8.31 2.18 4.24
CA ASN A 28 9.36 2.14 3.23
C ASN A 28 10.74 1.99 3.87
N VAL A 29 11.57 1.10 3.34
CA VAL A 29 12.92 0.85 3.88
C VAL A 29 13.83 2.06 3.66
N ALA A 30 13.83 2.66 2.46
CA ALA A 30 14.70 3.80 2.14
C ALA A 30 14.33 5.08 2.91
N THR A 31 13.04 5.44 2.90
CA THR A 31 12.60 6.74 3.46
C THR A 31 12.20 6.68 4.92
N ARG A 32 11.98 5.48 5.47
CA ARG A 32 11.47 5.27 6.83
C ARG A 32 10.08 5.88 7.08
N ARG A 33 9.33 6.20 6.02
CA ARG A 33 7.96 6.75 6.05
C ARG A 33 6.93 5.67 5.77
N CYS A 34 5.70 5.85 6.24
CA CYS A 34 4.64 4.86 6.12
C CYS A 34 3.66 5.19 5.01
N LEU A 35 3.27 4.18 4.23
CA LEU A 35 2.26 4.31 3.18
C LEU A 35 0.91 4.63 3.80
N TRP A 36 0.21 5.64 3.28
CA TRP A 36 -1.10 6.03 3.79
C TRP A 36 -1.94 6.72 2.70
N VAL A 37 -3.24 6.83 2.97
CA VAL A 37 -4.16 7.64 2.18
C VAL A 37 -4.25 9.02 2.84
N ASN A 38 -3.87 10.07 2.12
CA ASN A 38 -3.94 11.43 2.67
C ASN A 38 -5.42 11.89 2.74
N PRO A 39 -5.99 12.12 3.95
CA PRO A 39 -7.41 12.46 4.11
C PRO A 39 -7.72 13.92 3.75
N LEU A 40 -6.71 14.79 3.64
CA LEU A 40 -6.89 16.21 3.34
C LEU A 40 -7.15 16.48 1.85
N LYS A 41 -7.10 15.43 1.02
CA LYS A 41 -7.22 15.52 -0.43
C LYS A 41 -8.36 14.61 -0.87
N ALA A 42 -9.53 15.21 -1.04
CA ALA A 42 -10.80 14.52 -1.32
C ALA A 42 -10.83 13.79 -2.68
N GLU A 43 -9.88 14.05 -3.56
CA GLU A 43 -9.74 13.37 -4.84
C GLU A 43 -9.06 11.99 -4.67
N ASP A 44 -9.68 10.95 -5.24
CA ASP A 44 -9.37 9.50 -5.17
C ASP A 44 -7.96 9.08 -5.62
N LYS A 45 -6.90 9.80 -5.25
CA LYS A 45 -5.59 9.69 -5.89
C LYS A 45 -4.39 9.76 -4.96
N GLN A 46 -4.47 10.40 -3.79
CA GLN A 46 -3.26 10.64 -3.00
C GLN A 46 -2.95 9.54 -2.00
N LEU A 47 -2.45 8.45 -2.57
CA LEU A 47 -1.53 7.56 -1.88
C LEU A 47 -0.18 8.27 -1.72
N GLU A 48 0.26 8.42 -0.47
CA GLU A 48 1.47 9.17 -0.10
C GLU A 48 2.29 8.40 0.94
N THR A 49 3.35 9.03 1.46
CA THR A 49 4.07 8.52 2.64
C THR A 49 4.11 9.55 3.76
N ASP A 50 3.72 9.12 4.96
CA ASP A 50 3.66 9.92 6.20
C ASP A 50 4.93 9.69 7.04
N PRO A 51 5.63 10.75 7.50
CA PRO A 51 6.80 10.60 8.35
C PRO A 51 6.46 10.19 9.78
N THR A 52 5.23 10.44 10.24
CA THR A 52 4.82 10.15 11.62
C THR A 52 4.44 8.70 11.83
N CYS A 53 4.02 8.01 10.76
CA CYS A 53 3.52 6.63 10.83
C CYS A 53 2.40 6.49 11.86
N ALA A 54 1.52 7.50 11.93
CA ALA A 54 0.41 7.54 12.88
C ALA A 54 -0.66 6.48 12.53
N ASN A 55 -1.68 6.35 13.37
CA ASN A 55 -2.78 5.41 13.17
C ASN A 55 -3.51 5.60 11.83
N GLY A 56 -3.47 6.79 11.24
CA GLY A 56 -3.97 7.08 9.89
C GLY A 56 -3.23 6.35 8.76
N ALA A 57 -2.08 5.72 9.03
CA ALA A 57 -1.30 4.94 8.06
C ALA A 57 -1.54 3.42 8.18
N LEU A 58 -2.47 2.99 9.02
CA LEU A 58 -2.82 1.58 9.18
C LEU A 58 -3.78 1.12 8.09
N TRP A 59 -3.60 -0.11 7.62
CA TRP A 59 -4.42 -0.74 6.60
C TRP A 59 -5.08 -2.01 7.14
N TRP A 60 -6.34 -2.24 6.79
CA TRP A 60 -6.87 -3.60 6.80
C TRP A 60 -6.14 -4.43 5.75
N GLU A 61 -5.61 -5.57 6.15
CA GLU A 61 -5.00 -6.53 5.23
C GLU A 61 -5.96 -7.69 5.03
N LEU A 62 -6.55 -7.77 3.83
CA LEU A 62 -7.45 -8.85 3.45
C LEU A 62 -6.69 -9.83 2.57
N VAL A 63 -6.76 -11.13 2.90
CA VAL A 63 -6.19 -12.20 2.09
C VAL A 63 -7.33 -12.93 1.40
N VAL A 64 -7.37 -12.85 0.06
CA VAL A 64 -8.38 -13.52 -0.77
C VAL A 64 -7.64 -14.19 -1.93
N ASP A 65 -7.87 -15.50 -2.11
CA ASP A 65 -7.26 -16.31 -3.17
C ASP A 65 -5.72 -16.17 -3.27
N GLY A 66 -5.05 -16.09 -2.12
CA GLY A 66 -3.60 -15.98 -2.03
C GLY A 66 -3.01 -14.62 -2.42
N THR A 67 -3.85 -13.59 -2.59
CA THR A 67 -3.41 -12.19 -2.81
C THR A 67 -3.84 -11.28 -1.68
N TYR A 68 -3.03 -10.26 -1.42
CA TYR A 68 -3.27 -9.25 -0.39
C TYR A 68 -4.04 -8.06 -0.97
N ARG A 69 -4.99 -7.54 -0.21
CA ARG A 69 -5.60 -6.22 -0.43
C ARG A 69 -5.34 -5.38 0.81
N PHE A 70 -4.86 -4.17 0.60
CA PHE A 70 -4.65 -3.20 1.67
C PHE A 70 -5.77 -2.16 1.57
N VAL A 71 -6.69 -2.16 2.53
CA VAL A 71 -7.86 -1.28 2.54
C VAL A 71 -7.73 -0.29 3.69
N ASP A 72 -7.82 1.00 3.37
CA ASP A 72 -7.82 2.07 4.35
C ASP A 72 -9.09 2.00 5.22
N PRO A 73 -8.94 1.95 6.57
CA PRO A 73 -10.05 1.75 7.48
C PRO A 73 -11.00 2.96 7.56
N TYR A 74 -10.60 4.13 7.07
CA TYR A 74 -11.36 5.38 7.21
C TYR A 74 -12.14 5.77 5.96
N SER A 75 -11.68 5.36 4.77
CA SER A 75 -12.23 5.78 3.48
C SER A 75 -12.76 4.62 2.62
N ASN A 76 -12.57 3.37 3.05
CA ASN A 76 -12.88 2.17 2.26
C ASN A 76 -12.19 2.15 0.87
N LYS A 77 -11.04 2.84 0.77
CA LYS A 77 -10.20 2.82 -0.43
C LYS A 77 -9.10 1.79 -0.27
N ALA A 78 -8.84 1.03 -1.33
CA ALA A 78 -7.75 0.08 -1.39
C ALA A 78 -6.54 0.65 -2.12
N LEU A 79 -5.36 0.12 -1.78
CA LEU A 79 -4.15 0.28 -2.57
C LEU A 79 -4.37 -0.31 -3.97
N ASP A 80 -4.31 0.54 -4.99
CA ASP A 80 -4.65 0.24 -6.38
C ASP A 80 -3.50 0.68 -7.29
N SER A 81 -3.47 0.14 -8.50
CA SER A 81 -2.47 0.43 -9.51
C SER A 81 -3.08 0.46 -10.92
N ASN A 82 -2.28 0.82 -11.93
CA ASN A 82 -2.74 0.70 -13.31
C ASN A 82 -1.61 0.34 -14.26
N ALA A 83 -1.97 -0.01 -15.49
CA ALA A 83 -1.03 -0.34 -16.56
C ALA A 83 -0.10 0.84 -16.96
N LYS A 84 -0.40 2.08 -16.55
CA LYS A 84 0.46 3.26 -16.76
C LYS A 84 1.56 3.38 -15.68
N GLY A 85 1.62 2.43 -14.75
CA GLY A 85 2.61 2.40 -13.68
C GLY A 85 2.29 3.34 -12.51
N SER A 86 1.06 3.84 -12.38
CA SER A 86 0.67 4.65 -11.23
C SER A 86 0.24 3.78 -10.05
N ALA A 87 0.51 4.23 -8.83
CA ALA A 87 -0.05 3.65 -7.60
C ALA A 87 -0.83 4.74 -6.85
N TYR A 88 -2.06 4.41 -6.45
CA TYR A 88 -3.02 5.33 -5.85
C TYR A 88 -3.99 4.57 -4.93
N ALA A 89 -4.92 5.29 -4.30
CA ALA A 89 -5.98 4.71 -3.50
C ALA A 89 -7.31 4.86 -4.22
N LYS A 90 -8.07 3.77 -4.41
CA LYS A 90 -9.38 3.80 -5.10
C LYS A 90 -10.38 2.95 -4.33
N GLY A 91 -11.68 3.21 -4.47
CA GLY A 91 -12.71 2.41 -3.80
C GLY A 91 -12.45 0.90 -3.91
N TYR A 92 -12.55 0.20 -2.76
CA TYR A 92 -12.29 -1.22 -2.69
C TYR A 92 -13.27 -2.02 -3.56
N GLY A 93 -12.74 -2.94 -4.36
CA GLY A 93 -13.51 -3.93 -5.12
C GLY A 93 -12.83 -5.28 -5.02
N SER A 94 -13.53 -6.29 -4.48
CA SER A 94 -12.98 -7.64 -4.23
C SER A 94 -12.35 -8.26 -5.48
N ASP A 95 -12.97 -8.01 -6.64
CA ASP A 95 -12.65 -8.61 -7.93
C ASP A 95 -11.72 -7.74 -8.77
N ASN A 96 -11.30 -6.56 -8.28
CA ASN A 96 -10.41 -5.67 -9.00
C ASN A 96 -8.98 -6.25 -9.02
N PRO A 97 -8.43 -6.68 -10.17
CA PRO A 97 -7.10 -7.28 -10.23
C PRO A 97 -5.98 -6.30 -9.87
N TYR A 98 -6.20 -5.00 -10.04
CA TYR A 98 -5.20 -3.98 -9.71
C TYR A 98 -5.07 -3.68 -8.22
N GLN A 99 -5.97 -4.22 -7.39
CA GLN A 99 -5.93 -4.15 -5.94
C GLN A 99 -5.36 -5.42 -5.29
N GLN A 100 -4.91 -6.38 -6.12
CA GLN A 100 -4.37 -7.65 -5.67
C GLN A 100 -2.85 -7.61 -5.67
N TRP A 101 -2.26 -7.65 -4.48
CA TRP A 101 -0.83 -7.55 -4.28
C TRP A 101 -0.22 -8.89 -3.89
N ARG A 102 1.00 -9.13 -4.38
CA ARG A 102 1.84 -10.26 -3.99
C ARG A 102 3.19 -9.72 -3.53
N PRO A 103 3.70 -10.14 -2.36
CA PRO A 103 5.08 -9.85 -2.02
C PRO A 103 5.98 -10.52 -3.06
N THR A 104 6.95 -9.78 -3.58
CA THR A 104 8.03 -10.41 -4.34
C THR A 104 8.91 -11.18 -3.36
N ALA A 105 9.31 -12.40 -3.72
CA ALA A 105 10.30 -13.12 -2.93
C ALA A 105 11.53 -12.23 -2.75
N ALA A 106 11.94 -12.02 -1.50
CA ALA A 106 13.26 -11.46 -1.26
C ALA A 106 14.24 -12.52 -1.77
N THR A 107 14.94 -12.23 -2.87
CA THR A 107 16.16 -12.97 -3.18
C THR A 107 17.09 -12.75 -1.99
N ALA A 108 17.37 -13.85 -1.29
CA ALA A 108 18.27 -13.91 -0.14
C ALA A 108 19.71 -13.52 -0.54
#